data_AF-A0A662FZX3-F1
#
_entry.id   AF-A0A662FZX3-F1
#
_cell.length_a   1.000
_cell.length_b   1.000
_cell.length_c   1.000
_cell.angle_alpha   90.00
_cell.angle_beta   90.00
_cell.angle_gamma   90.00
#
_symmetry.space_group_name_H-M   'P 1'
#
loop_
_entity.id
_entity.type
_entity.pdbx_description
1 polymer ?
#
loop_
_entity_poly.entity_id
_entity_poly.type
_entity_poly.pdbx_seq_one_letter_code
_entity_poly.pdbx_strand_id
1 'polypeptide(L)'
;MGGQPVNAKYRIRASVEIDGIVEKSDVIGGIFGQTEGLLGDELDLRELQRTGRIGRIEVKLERKGRKIVGEIIIPSNLDRVETAIIAAAIEIVNKVGPYNAKVR
;
A
#
# COMPACT_ATOMS: atom_id res chain seq x y z
N MET A 1 2.12 -24.18 -0.43
CA MET A 1 3.22 -23.20 -0.50
C MET A 1 2.71 -21.86 0.03
N GLY A 2 2.62 -21.71 1.35
CA GLY A 2 2.25 -20.46 2.00
C GLY A 2 3.53 -19.68 2.29
N GLY A 3 3.64 -18.46 1.74
CA GLY A 3 4.78 -17.59 2.01
C GLY A 3 4.98 -17.45 3.52
N GLN A 4 6.23 -17.62 3.96
CA GLN A 4 6.59 -17.47 5.36
C GLN A 4 6.02 -16.15 5.90
N PRO A 5 5.41 -16.14 7.10
CA PRO A 5 5.12 -14.88 7.75
C PRO A 5 6.47 -14.22 8.00
N VAL A 6 6.76 -13.15 7.25
CA VAL A 6 7.75 -12.17 7.70
C VAL A 6 7.30 -11.82 9.11
N ASN A 7 8.12 -12.11 10.12
CA ASN A 7 7.80 -11.76 11.51
C ASN A 7 7.86 -10.23 11.61
N ALA A 8 6.75 -9.61 11.21
CA ALA A 8 6.67 -8.19 10.99
C ALA A 8 6.46 -7.50 12.33
N LYS A 9 7.38 -6.62 12.70
CA LYS A 9 7.30 -5.82 13.93
C LYS A 9 6.01 -4.99 13.98
N TYR A 10 5.58 -4.48 12.82
CA TYR A 10 4.36 -3.71 12.65
C TYR A 10 3.58 -4.15 11.40
N ARG A 11 2.28 -3.82 11.36
CA ARG A 11 1.43 -3.99 10.18
C ARG A 11 0.64 -2.71 9.93
N ILE A 12 0.87 -2.10 8.78
CA ILE A 12 0.05 -1.00 8.27
C ILE A 12 -1.20 -1.62 7.65
N ARG A 13 -2.37 -1.11 8.01
CA ARG A 13 -3.66 -1.48 7.42
C ARG A 13 -4.35 -0.22 6.95
N ALA A 14 -4.73 -0.19 5.68
CA ALA A 14 -5.50 0.88 5.09
C ALA A 14 -6.66 0.29 4.31
N SER A 15 -7.80 0.96 4.34
CA SER A 15 -8.95 0.70 3.49
C SER A 15 -8.86 1.55 2.24
N VAL A 16 -9.30 1.02 1.10
CA VAL A 16 -9.36 1.76 -0.15
C VAL A 16 -10.74 1.66 -0.77
N GLU A 17 -11.28 2.78 -1.22
CA GLU A 17 -12.51 2.84 -2.03
C GLU A 17 -12.18 3.46 -3.39
N ILE A 18 -12.65 2.85 -4.47
CA ILE A 18 -12.33 3.26 -5.84
C ILE A 18 -13.64 3.31 -6.64
N ASP A 19 -13.88 4.42 -7.33
CA ASP A 19 -15.12 4.67 -8.09
C ASP A 19 -15.15 3.96 -9.46
N GLY A 20 -14.38 2.88 -9.63
CA GLY A 20 -14.27 2.14 -10.88
C GLY A 20 -13.76 0.73 -10.69
N ILE A 21 -13.55 0.05 -11.82
CA ILE A 21 -13.04 -1.32 -11.86
C ILE A 21 -11.53 -1.27 -12.10
N VAL A 22 -10.77 -1.81 -11.15
CA VAL A 22 -9.31 -1.88 -11.17
C VAL A 22 -8.86 -3.24 -10.63
N GLU A 23 -7.63 -3.61 -10.95
CA GLU A 23 -7.00 -4.81 -10.44
C GLU A 23 -6.04 -4.51 -9.27
N LYS A 24 -5.55 -5.57 -8.63
CA LYS A 24 -4.57 -5.45 -7.54
C LYS A 24 -3.28 -4.77 -8.02
N SER A 25 -2.86 -5.06 -9.24
CA SER A 25 -1.69 -4.45 -9.90
C SER A 25 -1.83 -2.95 -10.03
N ASP A 26 -3.01 -2.44 -10.37
CA ASP A 26 -3.26 -1.00 -10.49
C ASP A 26 -3.13 -0.30 -9.14
N VAL A 27 -3.67 -0.88 -8.07
CA VAL A 27 -3.57 -0.33 -6.71
C VAL A 27 -2.10 -0.28 -6.27
N ILE A 28 -1.37 -1.37 -6.48
CA ILE A 28 0.06 -1.45 -6.15
C ILE A 28 0.85 -0.41 -6.96
N GLY A 29 0.56 -0.28 -8.26
CA GLY A 29 1.18 0.72 -9.13
C GLY A 29 0.87 2.15 -8.70
N GLY A 30 -0.37 2.42 -8.29
CA GLY A 30 -0.80 3.72 -7.77
C GLY A 30 -0.11 4.08 -6.46
N ILE A 31 0.04 3.13 -5.53
CA ILE A 31 0.80 3.32 -4.29
C ILE A 31 2.23 3.70 -4.64
N PHE A 32 2.97 2.82 -5.33
CA PHE A 32 4.38 3.08 -5.63
C PHE A 32 4.59 4.36 -6.43
N GLY A 33 3.79 4.59 -7.47
CA GLY A 33 3.96 5.75 -8.34
C GLY A 33 3.65 7.08 -7.66
N GLN A 34 2.68 7.13 -6.72
CA GLN A 34 2.35 8.37 -6.02
C GLN A 34 3.22 8.60 -4.78
N THR A 35 3.83 7.55 -4.21
CA THR A 35 4.75 7.70 -3.07
C THR A 35 6.21 7.92 -3.47
N GLU A 36 6.57 7.60 -4.71
CA GLU A 36 7.95 7.73 -5.21
C GLU A 36 8.43 9.19 -5.09
N GLY A 37 9.58 9.38 -4.45
CA GLY A 37 10.18 10.69 -4.23
C GLY A 37 9.53 11.55 -3.12
N LEU A 38 8.43 11.13 -2.49
CA LEU A 38 7.79 11.89 -1.42
C LEU A 38 8.54 11.82 -0.08
N LEU A 39 9.12 10.66 0.23
CA LEU A 39 9.71 10.37 1.54
C LEU A 39 11.25 10.37 1.57
N GLY A 40 11.88 10.64 0.42
CA GLY A 40 13.32 10.45 0.22
C GLY A 40 13.72 8.98 0.04
N ASP A 41 14.98 8.76 -0.34
CA ASP A 41 15.48 7.44 -0.75
C ASP A 41 15.44 6.38 0.37
N GLU A 42 15.59 6.80 1.63
CA GLU A 42 15.62 5.90 2.78
C GLU A 42 14.25 5.31 3.14
N LEU A 43 13.18 6.02 2.77
CA LEU A 43 11.79 5.66 3.04
C LEU A 43 11.01 5.34 1.75
N ASP A 44 11.71 5.19 0.64
CA ASP A 44 11.09 4.76 -0.61
C ASP A 44 10.55 3.33 -0.49
N LEU A 45 9.27 3.15 -0.83
CA LEU A 45 8.58 1.86 -0.67
C LEU A 45 9.21 0.73 -1.50
N ARG A 46 9.74 1.02 -2.71
CA ARG A 46 10.37 0.00 -3.55
C ARG A 46 11.69 -0.44 -2.94
N GLU A 47 12.51 0.51 -2.51
CA GLU A 47 13.78 0.22 -1.86
C GLU A 47 13.58 -0.53 -0.55
N LEU A 48 12.64 -0.08 0.29
CA LEU A 48 12.31 -0.77 1.54
C LEU A 48 11.85 -2.22 1.33
N GLN A 49 11.10 -2.48 0.25
CA GLN A 49 10.67 -3.84 -0.10
C GLN A 49 11.85 -4.66 -0.64
N ARG A 50 12.72 -4.06 -1.45
CA ARG A 50 13.93 -4.69 -2.00
C ARG A 50 14.92 -5.09 -0.91
N THR A 51 15.08 -4.24 0.11
CA THR A 51 15.96 -4.51 1.27
C THR A 51 15.29 -5.37 2.35
N GLY A 52 14.02 -5.74 2.19
CA GLY A 52 13.27 -6.56 3.15
C GLY A 52 12.88 -5.84 4.45
N ARG A 53 12.97 -4.51 4.48
CA ARG A 53 12.53 -3.69 5.62
C ARG A 53 11.00 -3.61 5.70
N ILE A 54 10.33 -3.68 4.54
CA ILE A 54 8.89 -3.95 4.46
C ILE A 54 8.63 -5.25 3.69
N GLY A 55 7.49 -5.86 3.95
CA GLY A 55 7.02 -7.07 3.29
C GLY A 55 6.35 -6.79 1.94
N ARG A 56 5.71 -7.84 1.41
CA ARG A 56 4.85 -7.71 0.23
C ARG A 56 3.61 -6.89 0.59
N ILE A 57 3.25 -5.96 -0.30
CA ILE A 57 1.99 -5.22 -0.18
C ILE A 57 0.86 -6.19 -0.57
N GLU A 58 0.04 -6.53 0.41
CA GLU A 58 -1.10 -7.41 0.21
C GLU A 58 -2.34 -6.54 -0.04
N VAL A 59 -2.98 -6.73 -1.20
CA VAL A 59 -4.20 -6.01 -1.57
C VAL A 59 -5.35 -6.99 -1.73
N LYS A 60 -6.41 -6.77 -0.96
CA LYS A 60 -7.69 -7.48 -1.07
C LYS A 60 -8.71 -6.51 -1.64
N LEU A 61 -9.33 -6.88 -2.75
CA LEU A 61 -10.35 -6.07 -3.41
C LEU A 61 -11.65 -6.87 -3.47
N GLU A 62 -12.75 -6.20 -3.15
CA GLU A 62 -14.11 -6.70 -3.28
C GLU A 62 -14.93 -5.71 -4.12
N ARG A 63 -15.63 -6.24 -5.11
CA ARG A 63 -16.49 -5.42 -5.96
C ARG A 63 -17.84 -5.22 -5.28
N LYS A 64 -18.22 -3.96 -5.06
CA LYS A 64 -19.57 -3.56 -4.60
C LYS A 64 -20.25 -2.72 -5.67
N GLY A 65 -20.99 -3.40 -6.54
CA GLY A 65 -21.71 -2.77 -7.66
C GLY A 65 -20.77 -2.13 -8.68
N ARG A 66 -20.76 -0.79 -8.72
CA ARG A 66 -19.90 0.03 -9.60
C ARG A 66 -18.60 0.50 -8.95
N LYS A 67 -18.43 0.27 -7.65
CA LYS A 67 -17.22 0.62 -6.91
C LYS A 67 -16.44 -0.62 -6.49
N ILE A 68 -15.17 -0.44 -6.19
CA ILE A 68 -14.34 -1.43 -5.52
C ILE A 68 -14.02 -0.91 -4.13
N VAL A 69 -14.20 -1.77 -3.13
CA VAL A 69 -13.70 -1.55 -1.78
C VAL A 69 -12.60 -2.56 -1.51
N GLY A 70 -11.60 -2.18 -0.74
CA GLY A 70 -10.47 -3.05 -0.48
C GLY A 70 -9.73 -2.74 0.80
N GLU A 71 -8.82 -3.63 1.12
CA GLU A 71 -7.90 -3.55 2.24
C GLU A 71 -6.47 -3.71 1.71
N ILE A 72 -5.59 -2.80 2.12
CA ILE A 72 -4.16 -2.78 1.84
C ILE A 72 -3.46 -3.12 3.16
N ILE A 73 -2.61 -4.15 3.14
CA ILE A 73 -1.79 -4.55 4.28
C ILE A 73 -0.33 -4.49 3.88
N ILE A 74 0.47 -3.79 4.67
CA ILE A 74 1.93 -3.73 4.50
C ILE A 74 2.59 -4.18 5.80
N PRO A 75 3.23 -5.35 5.82
CA PRO A 75 4.09 -5.77 6.91
C PRO A 75 5.33 -4.86 6.97
N SER A 76 5.71 -4.37 8.15
CA SER A 76 6.87 -3.50 8.35
C SER A 76 7.76 -4.01 9.47
N ASN A 77 9.07 -4.02 9.24
CA ASN A 77 10.10 -4.27 10.25
C ASN A 77 10.85 -2.99 10.66
N LEU A 78 10.32 -1.82 10.25
CA LEU A 78 10.86 -0.51 10.58
C LEU A 78 10.54 -0.13 12.02
N ASP A 79 11.06 1.03 12.45
CA ASP A 79 10.64 1.63 13.70
C ASP A 79 9.24 2.25 13.61
N ARG A 80 8.65 2.52 14.79
CA ARG A 80 7.29 3.02 14.91
C ARG A 80 7.07 4.32 14.15
N VAL A 81 8.05 5.23 14.21
CA VAL A 81 7.99 6.55 13.57
C VAL A 81 8.02 6.40 12.04
N GLU A 82 9.00 5.68 11.51
CA GLU A 82 9.11 5.40 10.08
C GLU A 82 7.86 4.69 9.54
N THR A 83 7.37 3.68 10.27
CA THR A 83 6.14 2.96 9.89
C THR A 83 4.93 3.89 9.84
N ALA A 84 4.80 4.83 10.78
CA ALA A 84 3.71 5.80 10.78
C ALA A 84 3.82 6.79 9.61
N ILE A 85 5.02 7.23 9.26
CA ILE A 85 5.26 8.11 8.10
C ILE A 85 4.83 7.40 6.81
N ILE A 86 5.22 6.14 6.64
CA ILE A 86 4.81 5.35 5.47
C ILE A 86 3.29 5.17 5.42
N ALA A 87 2.66 4.89 6.57
CA ALA A 87 1.20 4.78 6.64
C ALA A 87 0.50 6.06 6.17
N ALA A 88 1.00 7.23 6.59
CA ALA A 88 0.49 8.53 6.16
C ALA A 88 0.73 8.78 4.65
N ALA A 89 1.87 8.36 4.12
CA ALA A 89 2.17 8.52 2.70
C ALA A 89 1.22 7.71 1.81
N ILE A 90 0.80 6.52 2.25
CA ILE A 90 -0.15 5.68 1.51
C ILE A 90 -1.55 6.31 1.47
N GLU A 91 -1.91 7.14 2.46
CA GLU A 91 -3.17 7.89 2.47
C GLU A 91 -3.26 8.94 1.34
N ILE A 92 -2.11 9.44 0.85
CA ILE A 92 -2.05 10.43 -0.23
C ILE A 92 -2.56 9.88 -1.55
N VAL A 93 -2.54 8.55 -1.71
CA VAL A 93 -2.96 7.86 -2.94
C VAL A 93 -4.43 8.16 -3.23
N ASN A 94 -4.65 9.08 -4.17
CA ASN A 94 -5.97 9.60 -4.51
C ASN A 94 -6.46 9.11 -5.89
N LYS A 95 -5.64 8.32 -6.58
CA LYS A 95 -5.91 7.85 -7.95
C LYS A 95 -5.33 6.47 -8.18
N VAL A 96 -6.13 5.59 -8.76
CA VAL A 96 -5.72 4.24 -9.16
C VAL A 96 -6.19 4.02 -10.60
N GLY A 97 -5.24 3.82 -11.51
CA GLY A 97 -5.52 3.84 -12.94
C GLY A 97 -6.17 5.17 -13.36
N PRO A 98 -7.30 5.16 -14.11
CA PRO A 98 -8.02 6.38 -14.47
C PRO A 98 -9.00 6.86 -13.38
N TYR A 99 -9.23 6.09 -12.31
CA TYR A 99 -10.29 6.34 -11.35
C TYR A 99 -9.80 7.05 -10.08
N ASN A 100 -10.67 7.84 -9.48
CA ASN A 100 -10.42 8.40 -8.15
C ASN A 100 -10.48 7.28 -7.11
N ALA A 101 -9.56 7.38 -6.15
CA ALA A 101 -9.45 6.47 -5.03
C ALA A 101 -9.45 7.27 -3.72
N LYS A 102 -9.92 6.64 -2.67
CA LYS A 102 -9.87 7.17 -1.32
C LYS A 102 -9.27 6.12 -0.40
N VAL A 103 -8.05 6.37 0.04
CA VAL A 103 -7.35 5.52 1.01
C VAL A 103 -7.51 6.10 2.41
N ARG A 104 -7.82 5.28 3.41
CA ARG A 104 -8.02 5.66 4.83
C ARG A 104 -7.60 4.58 5.80
#